data_AF-A0A1G6B9D0-F1
#
_entry.id   AF-A0A1G6B9D0-F1
#
_cell.length_a   1.000
_cell.length_b   1.000
_cell.length_c   1.000
_cell.angle_alpha   90.00
_cell.angle_beta   90.00
_cell.angle_gamma   90.00
#
_symmetry.space_group_name_H-M   'P 1'
#
loop_
_entity.id
_entity.type
_entity.pdbx_description
1 polymer ?
#
loop_
_entity_poly.entity_id
_entity_poly.type
_entity_poly.pdbx_seq_one_letter_code
_entity_poly.pdbx_strand_id
1 'polypeptide(L)'
;MPVEHLITLALLPIHDWNSALLEGASEGPITQSDSISACVFAIDPFRRIRDLLLELKQNNFHWVTNFPSAEAIDGEMRTTLDDLGFGLQKELEFVDEARALGFAVAAFATTTFSASLMLENGATALVTPDASMIDVASLPSGVPVIELEGHRSV
;
A
#
# COMPACT_ATOMS: atom_id res chain seq x y z
N MET A 1 -4.12 13.74 14.21
CA MET A 1 -4.99 13.90 13.03
C MET A 1 -5.68 12.57 12.81
N PRO A 2 -6.99 12.53 12.53
CA PRO A 2 -7.67 11.27 12.23
C PRO A 2 -7.01 10.53 11.05
N VAL A 3 -6.95 9.20 11.08
CA VAL A 3 -6.22 8.38 10.07
C VAL A 3 -6.85 8.56 8.70
N GLU A 4 -8.16 8.76 8.62
CA GLU A 4 -8.90 9.05 7.40
C GLU A 4 -8.39 10.32 6.70
N HIS A 5 -7.90 11.32 7.44
CA HIS A 5 -7.34 12.54 6.86
C HIS A 5 -5.89 12.33 6.39
N LEU A 6 -5.19 11.32 6.92
CA LEU A 6 -3.82 11.00 6.51
C LEU A 6 -3.79 10.45 5.09
N ILE A 7 -4.78 9.62 4.73
CA ILE A 7 -4.96 9.11 3.37
C ILE A 7 -5.14 10.28 2.38
N THR A 8 -6.02 11.23 2.73
CA THR A 8 -6.26 12.42 1.89
C THR A 8 -4.99 13.25 1.72
N LEU A 9 -4.26 13.56 2.79
CA LEU A 9 -3.02 14.33 2.70
C LEU A 9 -1.96 13.59 1.89
N ALA A 10 -1.84 12.28 2.05
CA ALA A 10 -0.89 11.43 1.34
C ALA A 10 -1.07 11.48 -0.19
N LEU A 11 -2.30 11.70 -0.66
CA LEU A 11 -2.65 11.75 -2.09
C LEU A 11 -2.59 13.16 -2.69
N LEU A 12 -2.33 14.20 -1.89
CA LEU A 12 -2.21 15.57 -2.42
C LEU A 12 -0.81 15.86 -3.00
N PRO A 13 -0.71 16.64 -4.09
CA PRO A 13 0.56 17.04 -4.71
C PRO A 13 1.28 18.13 -3.92
N ILE A 14 1.23 18.07 -2.58
CA ILE A 14 1.88 19.01 -1.66
C ILE A 14 3.22 18.47 -1.13
N HIS A 15 3.53 17.20 -1.42
CA HIS A 15 4.75 16.52 -1.00
C HIS A 15 5.05 15.31 -1.92
N ASP A 16 6.31 14.89 -1.95
CA ASP A 16 6.73 13.63 -2.56
C ASP A 16 6.77 12.54 -1.48
N TRP A 17 5.77 11.66 -1.49
CA TRP A 17 5.61 10.58 -0.52
C TRP A 17 6.81 9.62 -0.52
N ASN A 18 7.29 9.24 -1.70
CA ASN A 18 8.36 8.25 -1.85
C ASN A 18 9.71 8.85 -1.45
N SER A 19 9.96 10.15 -1.70
CA SER A 19 11.14 10.84 -1.14
C SER A 19 11.09 10.88 0.38
N ALA A 20 9.95 11.28 0.96
CA ALA A 20 9.81 11.37 2.41
C ALA A 20 10.01 10.00 3.10
N LEU A 21 9.51 8.92 2.49
CA LEU A 21 9.76 7.54 2.91
C LEU A 21 11.26 7.21 2.95
N LEU A 22 12.00 7.52 1.88
CA LEU A 22 13.42 7.20 1.76
C LEU A 22 14.29 8.07 2.70
N GLU A 23 13.96 9.34 2.85
CA GLU A 23 14.61 10.25 3.81
C GLU A 23 14.44 9.69 5.23
N GLY A 24 13.21 9.36 5.63
CA GLY A 24 12.94 8.75 6.95
C GLY A 24 13.63 7.40 7.14
N ALA A 25 13.76 6.58 6.09
CA ALA A 25 14.51 5.32 6.12
C ALA A 25 16.01 5.54 6.38
N SER A 26 16.58 6.61 5.80
CA SER A 26 18.00 6.93 5.88
C SER A 26 18.44 7.49 7.25
N GLU A 27 17.52 8.05 8.03
CA GLU A 27 17.80 8.63 9.36
C GLU A 27 18.06 7.58 10.45
N GLY A 28 17.90 6.30 10.14
CA GLY A 28 18.21 5.17 11.01
C GLY A 28 17.02 4.24 11.22
N PRO A 29 17.22 3.04 11.79
CA PRO A 29 16.16 2.04 11.89
C PRO A 29 15.03 2.56 12.77
N ILE A 30 13.84 2.75 12.18
CA ILE A 30 12.64 3.22 12.89
C ILE A 30 12.29 2.25 14.04
N THR A 31 12.66 0.98 13.95
CA THR A 31 13.06 0.05 15.05
C THR A 31 13.61 -1.22 14.40
N GLN A 32 14.37 -2.06 15.12
CA GLN A 32 14.82 -3.39 14.65
C GLN A 32 13.69 -4.44 14.54
N SER A 33 12.43 -4.04 14.40
CA SER A 33 11.30 -4.98 14.35
C SER A 33 10.92 -5.32 12.91
N ASP A 34 10.69 -6.60 12.64
CA ASP A 34 10.08 -7.11 11.40
C ASP A 34 8.62 -6.63 11.21
N SER A 35 8.14 -5.70 12.05
CA SER A 35 6.78 -5.22 12.11
C SER A 35 6.56 -3.90 11.36
N ILE A 36 7.62 -3.29 10.79
CA ILE A 36 7.51 -2.02 10.07
C ILE A 36 7.41 -2.29 8.57
N SER A 37 6.31 -1.82 7.98
CA SER A 37 6.11 -1.80 6.53
C SER A 37 6.54 -0.46 5.94
N ALA A 38 7.27 -0.49 4.83
CA ALA A 38 7.47 0.70 4.00
C ALA A 38 6.21 0.93 3.15
N CYS A 39 5.50 2.02 3.44
CA CYS A 39 4.34 2.46 2.68
C CYS A 39 4.79 3.18 1.41
N VAL A 40 4.62 2.54 0.26
CA VAL A 40 5.06 3.01 -1.05
C VAL A 40 3.88 3.54 -1.85
N PHE A 41 4.04 4.74 -2.42
CA PHE A 41 3.11 5.24 -3.42
C PHE A 41 3.40 4.57 -4.77
N ALA A 42 2.76 3.42 -5.00
CA ALA A 42 3.08 2.50 -6.09
C ALA A 42 2.81 3.06 -7.50
N ILE A 43 1.85 3.97 -7.62
CA ILE A 43 1.42 4.51 -8.91
C ILE A 43 2.22 5.75 -9.36
N ASP A 44 3.21 6.19 -8.58
CA ASP A 44 4.09 7.32 -8.91
C ASP A 44 4.64 7.24 -10.36
N PRO A 45 4.36 8.23 -11.24
CA PRO A 45 4.85 8.22 -12.62
C PRO A 45 6.34 8.57 -12.75
N PHE A 46 6.94 9.17 -11.73
CA PHE A 46 8.30 9.70 -11.78
C PHE A 46 9.35 8.73 -11.23
N ARG A 47 8.91 7.58 -10.71
CA ARG A 47 9.79 6.57 -10.11
C ARG A 47 9.60 5.21 -10.76
N ARG A 48 10.71 4.50 -10.92
CA ARG A 48 10.69 3.07 -11.25
C ARG A 48 10.54 2.29 -9.96
N ILE A 49 9.47 1.49 -9.87
CA ILE A 49 9.15 0.77 -8.64
C ILE A 49 10.28 -0.15 -8.19
N ARG A 50 10.93 -0.82 -9.15
CA ARG A 50 12.10 -1.66 -8.89
C ARG A 50 13.22 -0.96 -8.15
N ASP A 51 13.55 0.26 -8.56
CA ASP A 51 14.66 1.02 -7.98
C ASP A 51 14.33 1.40 -6.53
N LEU A 52 13.09 1.86 -6.31
CA LEU A 52 12.59 2.18 -4.97
C LEU A 52 12.67 0.97 -4.04
N LEU A 53 12.19 -0.19 -4.51
CA LEU A 53 12.23 -1.44 -3.75
C LEU A 53 13.67 -1.90 -3.44
N LEU A 54 14.61 -1.73 -4.38
CA LEU A 54 16.02 -2.05 -4.13
C LEU A 54 16.62 -1.12 -3.05
N GLU A 55 16.28 0.16 -3.06
CA GLU A 55 16.72 1.13 -2.05
C GLU A 55 16.12 0.81 -0.68
N LEU A 56 14.82 0.49 -0.60
CA LEU A 56 14.19 0.04 0.64
C LEU A 56 14.84 -1.24 1.18
N LYS A 57 15.23 -2.16 0.29
CA LYS A 57 15.95 -3.39 0.68
C LYS A 57 17.31 -3.07 1.29
N GLN A 58 18.04 -2.09 0.74
CA GLN A 58 19.32 -1.63 1.31
C GLN A 58 19.15 -1.00 2.69
N ASN A 59 17.99 -0.41 2.95
CA ASN A 59 17.59 0.12 4.26
C ASN A 59 17.00 -0.93 5.22
N ASN A 60 17.10 -2.22 4.88
CA ASN A 60 16.64 -3.37 5.69
C ASN A 60 15.12 -3.44 5.93
N PHE A 61 14.31 -2.93 4.99
CA PHE A 61 12.88 -3.23 4.99
C PHE A 61 12.63 -4.68 4.54
N HIS A 62 11.73 -5.35 5.25
CA HIS A 62 11.23 -6.69 4.88
C HIS A 62 9.76 -6.67 4.48
N TRP A 63 9.00 -5.67 4.92
CA TRP A 63 7.60 -5.46 4.58
C TRP A 63 7.40 -4.21 3.74
N VAL A 64 6.50 -4.31 2.76
CA VAL A 64 6.03 -3.16 1.99
C VAL A 64 4.50 -3.18 1.84
N THR A 65 3.94 -2.00 1.62
CA THR A 65 2.50 -1.76 1.45
C THR A 65 2.30 -0.72 0.34
N ASN A 66 1.40 -0.95 -0.60
CA ASN A 66 0.96 0.05 -1.61
C ASN A 66 0.10 1.12 -0.94
N PHE A 67 0.72 2.02 -0.20
CA PHE A 67 0.05 3.12 0.48
C PHE A 67 0.83 4.42 0.31
N PRO A 68 0.16 5.52 -0.08
CA PRO A 68 -1.26 5.62 -0.41
C PRO A 68 -1.66 4.85 -1.68
N SER A 69 -2.95 4.51 -1.79
CA SER A 69 -3.52 3.76 -2.92
C SER A 69 -4.58 4.59 -3.66
N ALA A 70 -4.69 4.38 -4.97
CA ALA A 70 -5.78 4.94 -5.78
C ALA A 70 -7.16 4.42 -5.34
N GLU A 71 -7.24 3.30 -4.61
CA GLU A 71 -8.49 2.78 -4.07
C GLU A 71 -9.13 3.65 -2.99
N ALA A 72 -8.39 4.61 -2.44
CA ALA A 72 -8.95 5.62 -1.55
C ALA A 72 -9.62 6.79 -2.28
N ILE A 73 -9.49 6.87 -3.60
CA ILE A 73 -10.10 7.93 -4.44
C ILE A 73 -11.38 7.38 -5.06
N ASP A 74 -12.44 8.19 -5.06
CA ASP A 74 -13.74 7.85 -5.63
C ASP A 74 -14.12 8.79 -6.81
N GLY A 75 -15.30 8.53 -7.39
CA GLY A 75 -15.93 9.38 -8.40
C GLY A 75 -15.17 9.51 -9.73
N GLU A 76 -15.30 10.69 -10.34
CA GLU A 76 -14.71 11.01 -11.65
C GLU A 76 -13.17 10.98 -11.61
N MET A 77 -12.58 11.39 -10.49
CA MET A 77 -11.13 11.36 -10.30
C MET A 77 -10.60 9.93 -10.35
N ARG A 78 -11.29 8.98 -9.69
CA ARG A 78 -10.93 7.55 -9.77
C ARG A 78 -10.96 7.03 -11.20
N THR A 79 -12.05 7.32 -11.92
CA THR A 79 -12.20 6.90 -13.32
C THR A 79 -11.07 7.45 -14.19
N THR A 80 -10.72 8.72 -13.99
CA THR A 80 -9.62 9.39 -14.72
C THR A 80 -8.27 8.73 -14.44
N LEU A 81 -7.99 8.37 -13.19
CA LEU A 81 -6.75 7.68 -12.83
C LEU A 81 -6.66 6.29 -13.47
N ASP A 82 -7.76 5.54 -13.45
CA ASP A 82 -7.82 4.22 -14.10
C ASP A 82 -7.58 4.35 -15.62
N ASP A 83 -8.21 5.31 -16.29
CA ASP A 83 -8.04 5.57 -17.73
C ASP A 83 -6.61 5.98 -18.11
N LEU A 84 -5.92 6.67 -17.20
CA LEU A 84 -4.52 7.07 -17.36
C LEU A 84 -3.52 5.95 -17.00
N GLY A 85 -3.99 4.79 -16.52
CA GLY A 85 -3.15 3.67 -16.11
C GLY A 85 -2.55 3.80 -14.71
N PHE A 86 -3.13 4.66 -13.85
CA PHE A 86 -2.74 4.86 -12.45
C PHE A 86 -3.68 4.14 -11.48
N GLY A 87 -4.27 3.03 -11.92
CA GLY A 87 -5.22 2.23 -11.17
C GLY A 87 -4.65 0.95 -10.58
N LEU A 88 -5.56 0.05 -10.19
CA LEU A 88 -5.27 -1.26 -9.57
C LEU A 88 -4.18 -2.06 -10.29
N GLN A 89 -4.18 -2.07 -11.63
CA GLN A 89 -3.18 -2.84 -12.40
C GLN A 89 -1.73 -2.47 -12.03
N LYS A 90 -1.46 -1.18 -11.83
CA LYS A 90 -0.12 -0.70 -11.48
C LYS A 90 0.23 -1.02 -10.02
N GLU A 91 -0.76 -1.07 -9.13
CA GLU A 91 -0.56 -1.54 -7.76
C GLU A 91 -0.29 -3.05 -7.70
N LEU A 92 -0.92 -3.85 -8.57
CA LEU A 92 -0.60 -5.27 -8.72
C LEU A 92 0.84 -5.48 -9.24
N GLU A 93 1.30 -4.68 -10.20
CA GLU A 93 2.70 -4.72 -10.66
C GLU A 93 3.69 -4.49 -9.51
N PHE A 94 3.37 -3.56 -8.60
CA PHE A 94 4.15 -3.36 -7.37
C PHE A 94 4.19 -4.61 -6.49
N VAL A 95 3.05 -5.29 -6.29
CA VAL A 95 3.00 -6.53 -5.49
C VAL A 95 3.89 -7.61 -6.10
N ASP A 96 3.81 -7.81 -7.43
CA ASP A 96 4.64 -8.83 -8.10
C ASP A 96 6.13 -8.49 -8.00
N GLU A 97 6.50 -7.23 -8.25
CA GLU A 97 7.89 -6.77 -8.15
C GLU A 97 8.45 -6.90 -6.73
N ALA A 98 7.69 -6.49 -5.72
CA ALA A 98 8.07 -6.60 -4.32
C ALA A 98 8.28 -8.08 -3.92
N ARG A 99 7.35 -8.95 -4.29
CA ARG A 99 7.45 -10.39 -4.06
C ARG A 99 8.67 -10.98 -4.76
N ALA A 100 8.93 -10.61 -6.01
CA ALA A 100 10.10 -11.07 -6.77
C ALA A 100 11.43 -10.62 -6.14
N LEU A 101 11.43 -9.50 -5.41
CA LEU A 101 12.58 -9.01 -4.65
C LEU A 101 12.65 -9.58 -3.22
N GLY A 102 11.70 -10.41 -2.81
CA GLY A 102 11.69 -11.12 -1.52
C GLY A 102 11.10 -10.31 -0.36
N PHE A 103 10.30 -9.29 -0.64
CA PHE A 103 9.52 -8.61 0.39
C PHE A 103 8.29 -9.42 0.76
N ALA A 104 7.88 -9.34 2.03
CA ALA A 104 6.51 -9.62 2.44
C ALA A 104 5.64 -8.41 2.09
N VAL A 105 4.44 -8.65 1.56
CA VAL A 105 3.56 -7.57 1.08
C VAL A 105 2.28 -7.58 1.89
N ALA A 106 2.00 -6.46 2.56
CA ALA A 106 0.70 -6.18 3.17
C ALA A 106 -0.05 -5.23 2.25
N ALA A 107 -0.86 -5.77 1.34
CA ALA A 107 -1.46 -5.01 0.24
C ALA A 107 -2.70 -4.24 0.68
N PHE A 108 -2.80 -2.98 0.27
CA PHE A 108 -3.98 -2.15 0.47
C PHE A 108 -5.10 -2.57 -0.49
N ALA A 109 -6.30 -2.78 0.05
CA ALA A 109 -7.50 -3.08 -0.72
C ALA A 109 -8.74 -2.54 -0.01
N THR A 110 -9.73 -2.05 -0.77
CA THR A 110 -11.01 -1.56 -0.23
C THR A 110 -12.22 -2.39 -0.66
N THR A 111 -12.01 -3.39 -1.53
CA THR A 111 -13.08 -4.27 -2.03
C THR A 111 -12.65 -5.73 -2.00
N THR A 112 -13.61 -6.66 -1.93
CA THR A 112 -13.33 -8.11 -2.07
C THR A 112 -12.60 -8.44 -3.37
N PHE A 113 -12.91 -7.73 -4.46
CA PHE A 113 -12.31 -7.97 -5.76
C PHE A 113 -10.82 -7.60 -5.76
N SER A 114 -10.48 -6.39 -5.34
CA SER A 114 -9.08 -5.98 -5.24
C SER A 114 -8.31 -6.81 -4.22
N ALA A 115 -8.91 -7.12 -3.06
CA ALA A 115 -8.33 -8.01 -2.07
C ALA A 115 -7.96 -9.39 -2.65
N SER A 116 -8.86 -9.99 -3.44
CA SER A 116 -8.61 -11.29 -4.08
C SER A 116 -7.44 -11.20 -5.06
N LEU A 117 -7.42 -10.18 -5.91
CA LEU A 117 -6.35 -9.98 -6.90
C LEU A 117 -4.99 -9.73 -6.23
N MET A 118 -4.94 -8.93 -5.17
CA MET A 118 -3.70 -8.68 -4.42
C MET A 118 -3.12 -9.99 -3.85
N LEU A 119 -3.97 -10.85 -3.30
CA LEU A 119 -3.56 -12.15 -2.76
C LEU A 119 -3.12 -13.13 -3.87
N GLU A 120 -3.84 -13.18 -4.98
CA GLU A 120 -3.47 -13.99 -6.14
C GLU A 120 -2.11 -13.58 -6.72
N ASN A 121 -1.81 -12.27 -6.66
CA ASN A 121 -0.54 -11.71 -7.11
C ASN A 121 0.59 -11.85 -6.06
N GLY A 122 0.27 -12.45 -4.91
CA GLY A 122 1.22 -12.89 -3.90
C GLY A 122 1.40 -11.94 -2.71
N ALA A 123 0.42 -11.07 -2.43
CA ALA A 123 0.34 -10.42 -1.14
C ALA A 123 0.17 -11.44 -0.01
N THR A 124 0.85 -11.20 1.11
CA THR A 124 0.84 -12.09 2.28
C THR A 124 -0.15 -11.64 3.36
N ALA A 125 -0.55 -10.37 3.33
CA ALA A 125 -1.54 -9.78 4.21
C ALA A 125 -2.31 -8.69 3.46
N LEU A 126 -3.45 -8.29 4.01
CA LEU A 126 -4.26 -7.18 3.50
C LEU A 126 -4.32 -6.05 4.53
N VAL A 127 -4.35 -4.82 4.03
CA VAL A 127 -4.59 -3.59 4.80
C VAL A 127 -5.82 -2.92 4.21
N THR A 128 -6.75 -2.49 5.06
CA THR A 128 -8.01 -1.86 4.63
C THR A 128 -8.41 -0.75 5.58
N PRO A 129 -9.05 0.33 5.11
CA PRO A 129 -9.67 1.33 5.98
C PRO A 129 -10.98 0.83 6.62
N ASP A 130 -11.63 -0.18 6.03
CA ASP A 130 -12.89 -0.75 6.52
C ASP A 130 -12.97 -2.23 6.14
N ALA A 131 -12.83 -3.12 7.13
CA ALA A 131 -12.88 -4.55 6.90
C ALA A 131 -14.28 -5.05 6.50
N SER A 132 -15.35 -4.28 6.78
CA SER A 132 -16.72 -4.67 6.41
C SER A 132 -17.00 -4.59 4.91
N MET A 133 -16.14 -3.88 4.16
CA MET A 133 -16.21 -3.78 2.70
C MET A 133 -15.58 -4.97 1.96
N ILE A 134 -14.94 -5.88 2.69
CA ILE A 134 -14.28 -7.06 2.17
C ILE A 134 -14.98 -8.30 2.73
N ASP A 135 -15.43 -9.19 1.83
CA ASP A 135 -15.93 -10.50 2.23
C ASP A 135 -14.76 -11.43 2.58
N VAL A 136 -14.25 -11.29 3.81
CA VAL A 136 -13.12 -12.06 4.33
C VAL A 136 -13.39 -13.57 4.31
N ALA A 137 -14.65 -14.00 4.41
CA ALA A 137 -15.00 -15.42 4.37
C ALA A 137 -14.78 -16.04 2.97
N SER A 138 -14.77 -15.22 1.92
CA SER A 138 -14.47 -15.65 0.55
C SER A 138 -12.97 -15.74 0.25
N LEU A 139 -12.12 -15.14 1.08
CA LEU A 139 -10.66 -15.12 0.90
C LEU A 139 -10.00 -16.42 1.38
N PRO A 140 -8.77 -16.73 0.91
CA PRO A 140 -7.99 -17.84 1.43
C PRO A 140 -7.86 -17.81 2.96
N SER A 141 -8.07 -18.96 3.60
CA SER A 141 -8.04 -19.07 5.07
C SER A 141 -6.69 -18.69 5.65
N GLY A 142 -6.68 -17.90 6.73
CA GLY A 142 -5.47 -17.56 7.49
C GLY A 142 -4.71 -16.33 6.97
N VAL A 143 -5.21 -15.66 5.93
CA VAL A 143 -4.68 -14.37 5.50
C VAL A 143 -4.97 -13.30 6.55
N PRO A 144 -3.96 -12.60 7.09
CA PRO A 144 -4.17 -11.47 7.99
C PRO A 144 -4.83 -10.30 7.24
N VAL A 145 -5.93 -9.78 7.79
CA VAL A 145 -6.58 -8.55 7.34
C VAL A 145 -6.46 -7.52 8.46
N ILE A 146 -5.77 -6.43 8.17
CA ILE A 146 -5.44 -5.38 9.14
C ILE A 146 -6.30 -4.16 8.78
N GLU A 147 -7.19 -3.78 9.68
CA GLU A 147 -7.93 -2.53 9.56
C GLU A 147 -7.04 -1.40 10.07
N LEU A 148 -6.90 -0.33 9.28
CA LEU A 148 -6.22 0.88 9.73
C LEU A 148 -7.04 1.48 10.88
N GLU A 149 -6.51 1.46 12.11
CA GLU A 149 -7.24 1.95 13.29
C GLU A 149 -7.58 3.44 13.16
N GLY A 150 -8.80 3.73 12.70
CA GLY A 150 -9.51 4.96 13.05
C GLY A 150 -10.26 4.71 14.34
N HIS A 151 -9.88 5.37 15.44
CA HIS A 151 -10.72 5.39 16.65
C HIS A 151 -12.16 5.79 16.26
N ARG A 152 -13.09 4.83 16.24
CA ARG A 152 -14.53 5.10 16.35
C ARG A 152 -14.77 5.58 17.78
N SER A 153 -14.53 6.88 18.04
CA SER A 153 -15.07 7.51 19.23
C SER A 153 -16.58 7.65 19.05
N VAL A 154 -17.30 6.94 19.93
CA VAL A 154 -18.73 7.06 20.20
C VAL A 154 -19.11 8.49 20.54
#